data_AF-A0A1W6MHR7-F1
#
_entry.id   AF-A0A1W6MHR7-F1
#
_cell.length_a   1.000
_cell.length_b   1.000
_cell.length_c   1.000
_cell.angle_alpha   90.00
_cell.angle_beta   90.00
_cell.angle_gamma   90.00
#
_symmetry.space_group_name_H-M   'P 1'
#
loop_
_entity.id
_entity.type
_entity.pdbx_description
1 polymer ?
#
loop_
_entity_poly.entity_id
_entity_poly.type
_entity_poly.pdbx_seq_one_letter_code
_entity_poly.pdbx_strand_id
1 'polypeptide(L)'
;MKLLEHINKVSNIDSPIGDLANDILRDANFPKKSSETEMLDYINVMTLRGGRNDIFQELLIEYRLSNNETLNLILDYLHQNNITSLEKGRELGIATPYIEACGDLIKIPVANTFPENILNELEELETMNELHVKIFDGTEVQSSLLTKPNMSDGKNITFYSHPIQFEFLTSLVSRRKRIANKTKNYLDLDPRKNNR
;
A
#
# COMPACT_ATOMS: atom_id res chain seq x y z
N MET A 1 -3.15 -13.12 4.76
CA MET A 1 -1.85 -13.80 4.71
C MET A 1 -0.91 -13.04 5.62
N LYS A 2 -0.20 -13.71 6.53
CA LYS A 2 0.71 -13.04 7.46
C LYS A 2 1.97 -12.55 6.74
N LEU A 3 2.66 -11.56 7.29
CA LEU A 3 3.90 -11.00 6.72
C LEU A 3 4.96 -12.08 6.47
N LEU A 4 5.20 -12.96 7.43
CA LEU A 4 6.15 -14.08 7.28
C LEU A 4 5.76 -15.04 6.15
N GLU A 5 4.46 -15.30 5.97
CA GLU A 5 3.98 -16.15 4.87
C GLU A 5 4.23 -15.45 3.53
N HIS A 6 4.02 -14.13 3.46
CA HIS A 6 4.33 -13.33 2.29
C HIS A 6 5.82 -13.33 1.96
N ILE A 7 6.69 -13.09 2.95
CA ILE A 7 8.15 -13.14 2.80
C ILE A 7 8.60 -14.51 2.29
N ASN A 8 8.10 -15.61 2.87
CA ASN A 8 8.40 -16.96 2.39
C ASN A 8 7.90 -17.23 0.96
N LYS A 9 6.78 -16.61 0.57
CA LYS A 9 6.26 -16.74 -0.79
C LYS A 9 7.16 -16.03 -1.80
N VAL A 10 7.56 -14.79 -1.52
CA VAL A 10 8.35 -13.98 -2.46
C VAL A 10 9.84 -14.33 -2.47
N SER A 11 10.37 -15.02 -1.44
CA SER A 11 11.78 -15.45 -1.39
C SER A 11 12.17 -16.45 -2.49
N ASN A 12 11.20 -17.10 -3.12
CA ASN A 12 11.45 -18.01 -4.25
C ASN A 12 11.47 -17.32 -5.62
N ILE A 13 11.30 -15.99 -5.66
CA ILE A 13 11.26 -15.21 -6.89
C ILE A 13 12.66 -14.63 -7.16
N ASP A 14 13.22 -14.91 -8.33
CA ASP A 14 14.47 -14.28 -8.79
C ASP A 14 14.24 -12.78 -9.08
N SER A 15 14.48 -11.96 -8.06
CA SER A 15 14.23 -10.51 -8.06
C SER A 15 14.86 -9.84 -6.84
N PRO A 16 15.05 -8.51 -6.87
CA PRO A 16 15.54 -7.76 -5.69
C PRO A 16 14.66 -7.95 -4.43
N ILE A 17 13.34 -8.08 -4.60
CA ILE A 17 12.40 -8.36 -3.50
C ILE A 17 12.64 -9.77 -2.93
N GLY A 18 12.87 -10.76 -3.81
CA GLY A 18 13.19 -12.13 -3.40
C GLY A 18 14.53 -12.24 -2.70
N ASP A 19 15.53 -11.47 -3.13
CA ASP A 19 16.83 -11.36 -2.45
C ASP A 19 16.67 -10.76 -1.05
N LEU A 20 15.94 -9.66 -0.92
CA LEU A 20 15.62 -9.06 0.38
C LEU A 20 14.87 -10.05 1.28
N ALA A 21 13.90 -10.78 0.74
CA ALA A 21 13.15 -11.78 1.49
C ALA A 21 14.05 -12.94 1.97
N ASN A 22 14.98 -13.41 1.13
CA ASN A 22 15.97 -14.41 1.53
C ASN A 22 16.90 -13.89 2.64
N ASP A 23 17.34 -12.64 2.56
CA ASP A 23 18.14 -12.00 3.60
C ASP A 23 17.39 -11.98 4.93
N ILE A 24 16.11 -11.56 4.93
CA ILE A 24 15.27 -11.54 6.13
C ILE A 24 15.09 -12.95 6.74
N LEU A 25 14.86 -13.97 5.90
CA LEU A 25 14.67 -15.33 6.38
C LEU A 25 15.94 -15.92 7.02
N ARG A 26 17.11 -15.56 6.48
CA ARG A 26 18.43 -15.99 6.95
C ARG A 26 18.94 -15.18 8.15
N ASP A 27 18.40 -14.00 8.39
CA ASP A 27 18.77 -13.16 9.51
C ASP A 27 18.36 -13.80 10.85
N ALA A 28 19.37 -14.11 11.67
CA ALA A 28 19.20 -14.71 12.99
C ALA A 28 18.60 -13.72 14.01
N ASN A 29 18.74 -12.41 13.77
CA ASN A 29 18.23 -11.36 14.65
C ASN A 29 16.83 -10.88 14.24
N PHE A 30 16.30 -11.35 13.10
CA PHE A 30 14.98 -10.95 12.65
C PHE A 30 13.91 -11.38 13.68
N PRO A 31 13.04 -10.46 14.15
CA PRO A 31 12.13 -10.72 15.26
C PRO A 31 10.90 -11.55 14.83
N LYS A 32 11.10 -12.81 14.43
CA LYS A 32 10.07 -13.72 13.88
C LYS A 32 8.86 -13.99 14.79
N LYS A 33 8.96 -13.68 16.08
CA LYS A 33 7.91 -13.92 17.09
C LYS A 33 7.21 -12.63 17.55
N SER A 34 7.63 -11.48 17.04
CA SER A 34 7.07 -10.17 17.37
C SER A 34 5.80 -9.86 16.57
N SER A 35 5.21 -8.69 16.78
CA SER A 35 4.11 -8.18 15.96
C SER A 35 4.57 -7.90 14.52
N GLU A 36 3.62 -7.83 13.57
CA GLU A 36 3.93 -7.46 12.19
C GLU A 36 4.48 -6.04 12.08
N THR A 37 4.00 -5.11 12.92
CA THR A 37 4.54 -3.76 13.02
C THR A 37 6.02 -3.78 13.40
N GLU A 38 6.39 -4.49 14.46
CA GLU A 38 7.80 -4.59 14.88
C GLU A 38 8.67 -5.27 13.81
N MET A 39 8.14 -6.26 13.09
CA MET A 39 8.83 -6.89 11.97
C MET A 39 9.06 -5.91 10.82
N LEU A 40 8.05 -5.12 10.43
CA LEU A 40 8.16 -4.11 9.37
C LEU A 40 9.13 -3.00 9.76
N ASP A 41 9.07 -2.52 11.01
CA ASP A 41 9.99 -1.50 11.55
C ASP A 41 11.44 -2.00 11.52
N TYR A 42 11.67 -3.25 11.89
CA TYR A 42 12.99 -3.86 11.82
C TYR A 42 13.53 -3.86 10.38
N ILE A 43 12.72 -4.30 9.40
CA ILE A 43 13.12 -4.34 7.99
C ILE A 43 13.39 -2.92 7.47
N ASN A 44 12.54 -1.95 7.84
CA ASN A 44 12.71 -0.55 7.47
C ASN A 44 14.07 -0.01 7.95
N VAL A 45 14.38 -0.18 9.25
CA VAL A 45 15.64 0.29 9.85
C VAL A 45 16.85 -0.38 9.19
N MET A 46 16.80 -1.69 8.96
CA MET A 46 17.90 -2.43 8.35
C MET A 46 18.14 -2.02 6.89
N THR A 47 17.06 -1.81 6.13
CA THR A 47 17.15 -1.44 4.71
C THR A 47 17.54 0.02 4.52
N LEU A 48 17.14 0.93 5.42
CA LEU A 48 17.63 2.32 5.44
C LEU A 48 19.14 2.37 5.65
N ARG A 49 19.67 1.62 6.62
CA ARG A 49 21.12 1.56 6.90
C ARG A 49 21.91 0.99 5.73
N GLY A 50 21.34 0.04 5.01
CA GLY A 50 21.97 -0.61 3.85
C GLY A 50 21.76 0.11 2.52
N GLY A 51 20.99 1.20 2.48
CA GLY A 51 20.66 1.91 1.23
C GLY A 51 19.76 1.12 0.27
N ARG A 52 18.93 0.20 0.78
CA ARG A 52 18.02 -0.67 0.01
C ARG A 52 16.54 -0.46 0.38
N ASN A 53 16.19 0.72 0.89
CA ASN A 53 14.84 0.97 1.40
C ASN A 53 13.80 0.98 0.29
N ASP A 54 14.17 1.37 -0.93
CA ASP A 54 13.36 1.27 -2.13
C ASP A 54 12.83 -0.17 -2.36
N ILE A 55 13.69 -1.18 -2.22
CA ILE A 55 13.30 -2.60 -2.35
C ILE A 55 12.32 -2.99 -1.23
N PHE A 56 12.52 -2.48 -0.01
CA PHE A 56 11.57 -2.71 1.08
C PHE A 56 10.22 -2.05 0.81
N GLN A 57 10.19 -0.82 0.30
CA GLN A 57 8.93 -0.17 -0.09
C GLN A 57 8.20 -0.99 -1.17
N GLU A 58 8.91 -1.57 -2.13
CA GLU A 58 8.30 -2.45 -3.12
C GLU A 58 7.71 -3.72 -2.48
N LEU A 59 8.43 -4.37 -1.57
CA LEU A 59 7.94 -5.53 -0.81
C LEU A 59 6.69 -5.16 0.00
N LEU A 60 6.69 -4.02 0.68
CA LEU A 60 5.55 -3.53 1.47
C LEU A 60 4.33 -3.26 0.57
N ILE A 61 4.53 -2.69 -0.61
CA ILE A 61 3.46 -2.49 -1.60
C ILE A 61 2.86 -3.84 -2.03
N GLU A 62 3.68 -4.85 -2.37
CA GLU A 62 3.18 -6.17 -2.74
C GLU A 62 2.41 -6.83 -1.59
N TYR A 63 2.90 -6.67 -0.36
CA TYR A 63 2.25 -7.17 0.85
C TYR A 63 0.88 -6.54 1.08
N ARG A 64 0.79 -5.20 1.06
CA ARG A 64 -0.46 -4.45 1.29
C ARG A 64 -1.49 -4.70 0.21
N LEU A 65 -1.08 -4.72 -1.07
CA LEU A 65 -2.00 -5.06 -2.16
C LEU A 65 -2.59 -6.47 -2.03
N SER A 66 -1.90 -7.39 -1.36
CA SER A 66 -2.36 -8.76 -1.15
C SER A 66 -3.20 -8.95 0.13
N ASN A 67 -3.18 -8.00 1.07
CA ASN A 67 -3.70 -8.21 2.43
C ASN A 67 -4.56 -7.07 2.99
N ASN A 68 -4.65 -5.94 2.31
CA ASN A 68 -5.44 -4.80 2.76
C ASN A 68 -6.67 -4.67 1.83
N GLU A 69 -7.82 -5.15 2.30
CA GLU A 69 -9.07 -5.16 1.54
C GLU A 69 -9.58 -3.73 1.29
N THR A 70 -9.40 -2.84 2.26
CA THR A 70 -9.76 -1.42 2.18
C THR A 70 -8.98 -0.71 1.08
N LEU A 71 -7.66 -0.92 0.98
CA LEU A 71 -6.86 -0.40 -0.13
C LEU A 71 -7.38 -0.92 -1.47
N ASN A 72 -7.68 -2.22 -1.56
CA ASN A 72 -8.21 -2.80 -2.78
C ASN A 72 -9.56 -2.21 -3.18
N LEU A 73 -10.44 -1.94 -2.20
CA LEU A 73 -11.72 -1.28 -2.42
C LEU A 73 -11.54 0.13 -2.97
N ILE A 74 -10.62 0.91 -2.40
CA ILE A 74 -10.26 2.24 -2.90
C ILE A 74 -9.75 2.13 -4.34
N LEU A 75 -8.80 1.23 -4.61
CA LEU A 75 -8.22 1.06 -5.95
C LEU A 75 -9.24 0.55 -6.99
N ASP A 76 -10.18 -0.30 -6.59
CA ASP A 76 -11.28 -0.74 -7.45
C ASP A 76 -12.21 0.40 -7.80
N TYR A 77 -12.59 1.21 -6.82
CA TYR A 77 -13.42 2.39 -7.06
C TYR A 77 -12.75 3.36 -8.03
N LEU A 78 -11.48 3.71 -7.78
CA LEU A 78 -10.71 4.58 -8.67
C LEU A 78 -10.63 4.00 -10.09
N HIS A 79 -10.40 2.70 -10.21
CA HIS A 79 -10.32 2.04 -11.50
C HIS A 79 -11.64 2.05 -12.28
N GLN A 80 -12.74 1.64 -11.62
CA GLN A 80 -14.07 1.53 -12.24
C GLN A 80 -14.60 2.89 -12.71
N ASN A 81 -14.22 3.97 -12.01
CA ASN A 81 -14.62 5.34 -12.34
C ASN A 81 -13.59 6.10 -13.19
N ASN A 82 -12.54 5.42 -13.68
CA ASN A 82 -11.46 6.02 -14.48
C ASN A 82 -10.81 7.25 -13.82
N ILE A 83 -10.62 7.20 -12.50
CA ILE A 83 -10.00 8.28 -11.72
C ILE A 83 -8.48 8.07 -11.73
N THR A 84 -7.78 8.85 -12.57
CA THR A 84 -6.32 8.74 -12.75
C THR A 84 -5.54 9.91 -12.14
N SER A 85 -6.22 10.99 -11.77
CA SER A 85 -5.62 12.21 -11.21
C SER A 85 -6.60 12.91 -10.26
N LEU A 86 -6.08 13.83 -9.44
CA LEU A 86 -6.91 14.68 -8.58
C LEU A 86 -7.86 15.56 -9.40
N GLU A 87 -7.40 16.09 -10.53
CA GLU A 87 -8.24 16.88 -11.44
C GLU A 87 -9.47 16.06 -11.89
N LYS A 88 -9.25 14.81 -12.29
CA LYS A 88 -10.36 13.91 -12.64
C LYS A 88 -11.27 13.61 -11.44
N GLY A 89 -10.67 13.43 -10.26
CA GLY A 89 -11.39 13.26 -9.00
C GLY A 89 -12.29 14.46 -8.69
N ARG A 90 -11.83 15.70 -8.94
CA ARG A 90 -12.59 16.93 -8.71
C ARG A 90 -13.75 17.06 -9.70
N GLU A 91 -13.52 16.78 -10.98
CA GLU A 91 -14.59 16.76 -11.99
C GLU A 91 -15.77 15.85 -11.61
N LEU A 92 -15.46 14.72 -10.96
CA LEU A 92 -16.43 13.71 -10.53
C LEU A 92 -16.94 13.93 -9.09
N GLY A 93 -16.53 15.00 -8.41
CA GLY A 93 -16.94 15.31 -7.03
C GLY A 93 -16.38 14.37 -5.96
N ILE A 94 -15.30 13.64 -6.27
CA ILE A 94 -14.60 12.70 -5.37
C ILE A 94 -13.47 13.37 -4.61
N ALA A 95 -12.83 14.37 -5.22
CA ALA A 95 -11.80 15.17 -4.60
C ALA A 95 -12.30 16.62 -4.44
N THR A 96 -12.04 17.23 -3.29
CA THR A 96 -12.34 18.63 -3.04
C THR A 96 -11.10 19.30 -2.46
N PRO A 97 -10.61 20.42 -3.02
CA PRO A 97 -9.53 21.18 -2.41
C PRO A 97 -9.91 21.57 -0.98
N TYR A 98 -9.05 21.27 -0.01
CA TYR A 98 -9.35 21.53 1.39
C TYR A 98 -8.45 22.64 1.96
N ILE A 99 -7.24 22.28 2.39
CA ILE A 99 -6.21 23.24 2.80
C ILE A 99 -4.85 22.75 2.31
N GLU A 100 -3.95 23.66 1.99
CA GLU A 100 -2.64 23.32 1.43
C GLU A 100 -1.86 22.32 2.31
N ALA A 101 -1.90 22.48 3.64
CA ALA A 101 -1.22 21.57 4.57
C ALA A 101 -1.68 20.10 4.45
N CYS A 102 -2.90 19.84 3.99
CA CYS A 102 -3.46 18.49 3.88
C CYS A 102 -3.71 18.03 2.44
N GLY A 103 -3.74 18.95 1.47
CA GLY A 103 -4.10 18.66 0.08
C GLY A 103 -5.62 18.63 -0.14
N ASP A 104 -6.07 17.70 -0.98
CA ASP A 104 -7.49 17.48 -1.27
C ASP A 104 -8.12 16.53 -0.25
N LEU A 105 -9.36 16.82 0.13
CA LEU A 105 -10.24 15.84 0.79
C LEU A 105 -10.79 14.89 -0.27
N ILE A 106 -10.47 13.61 -0.14
CA ILE A 106 -10.95 12.53 -0.99
C ILE A 106 -12.10 11.82 -0.31
N LYS A 107 -13.16 11.52 -1.05
CA LYS A 107 -14.35 10.80 -0.56
C LYS A 107 -14.65 9.62 -1.47
N ILE A 108 -14.34 8.41 -1.01
CA ILE A 108 -14.60 7.15 -1.72
C ILE A 108 -15.90 6.54 -1.19
N PRO A 109 -16.97 6.49 -1.99
CA PRO A 109 -18.17 5.75 -1.65
C PRO A 109 -17.86 4.27 -1.49
N VAL A 110 -18.33 3.69 -0.39
CA VAL A 110 -18.22 2.26 -0.13
C VAL A 110 -19.61 1.66 -0.25
N ALA A 111 -19.76 0.58 -1.01
CA ALA A 111 -21.00 -0.18 -1.06
C ALA A 111 -21.34 -0.73 0.34
N ASN A 112 -22.59 -1.12 0.57
CA ASN A 112 -23.25 -1.33 1.88
C ASN A 112 -22.58 -2.28 2.92
N THR A 113 -21.36 -2.79 2.70
CA THR A 113 -20.59 -3.64 3.62
C THR A 113 -19.13 -3.21 3.68
N PHE A 114 -18.64 -2.90 4.88
CA PHE A 114 -17.23 -2.65 5.16
C PHE A 114 -16.46 -3.96 5.35
N PRO A 115 -15.15 -3.99 4.99
CA PRO A 115 -14.25 -4.99 5.51
C PRO A 115 -14.31 -5.01 7.04
N GLU A 116 -14.28 -6.21 7.64
CA GLU A 116 -14.38 -6.41 9.08
C GLU A 116 -13.28 -5.64 9.85
N ASN A 117 -12.10 -5.52 9.25
CA ASN A 117 -10.91 -4.90 9.84
C ASN A 117 -10.63 -3.48 9.30
N ILE A 118 -11.61 -2.79 8.74
CA ILE A 118 -11.41 -1.50 8.03
C ILE A 118 -10.62 -0.47 8.84
N LEU A 119 -10.88 -0.33 10.15
CA LEU A 119 -10.18 0.67 10.97
C LEU A 119 -8.69 0.37 11.06
N ASN A 120 -8.32 -0.88 11.36
CA ASN A 120 -6.93 -1.32 11.42
C ASN A 120 -6.27 -1.17 10.05
N GLU A 121 -6.96 -1.54 8.97
CA GLU A 121 -6.45 -1.41 7.60
C GLU A 121 -6.22 0.04 7.18
N LEU A 122 -7.05 0.99 7.64
CA LEU A 122 -6.86 2.41 7.40
C LEU A 122 -5.65 2.96 8.17
N GLU A 123 -5.46 2.56 9.43
CA GLU A 123 -4.28 2.91 10.23
C GLU A 123 -2.99 2.42 9.57
N GLU A 124 -2.98 1.22 8.99
CA GLU A 124 -1.83 0.72 8.23
C GLU A 124 -1.48 1.60 7.01
N LEU A 125 -2.49 2.19 6.36
CA LEU A 125 -2.28 3.06 5.19
C LEU A 125 -1.83 4.47 5.58
N GLU A 126 -2.03 4.89 6.84
CA GLU A 126 -1.47 6.13 7.39
C GLU A 126 0.05 6.08 7.57
N THR A 127 0.64 4.89 7.59
CA THR A 127 2.09 4.72 7.77
C THR A 127 2.80 4.30 6.49
N MET A 128 2.05 4.24 5.38
CA MET A 128 2.57 3.81 4.08
C MET A 128 2.95 5.02 3.24
N ASN A 129 4.10 4.92 2.55
CA ASN A 129 4.60 5.93 1.61
C ASN A 129 4.66 7.33 2.26
N GLU A 130 5.16 7.43 3.49
CA GLU A 130 5.34 8.71 4.17
C GLU A 130 6.37 9.58 3.44
N LEU A 131 5.99 10.81 3.11
CA LEU A 131 6.82 11.79 2.41
C LEU A 131 6.69 13.16 3.10
N HIS A 132 7.78 13.94 3.06
CA HIS A 132 7.75 15.36 3.40
C HIS A 132 7.41 16.19 2.16
N VAL A 133 6.34 16.96 2.24
CA VAL A 133 5.84 17.82 1.14
C VAL A 133 6.05 19.28 1.53
N LYS A 134 6.64 20.07 0.63
CA LYS A 134 6.80 21.52 0.82
C LYS A 134 5.52 22.26 0.43
N ILE A 135 5.05 23.15 1.31
CA ILE A 135 3.94 24.07 1.05
C ILE A 135 4.47 25.47 0.68
N PHE A 136 3.58 26.38 0.27
CA PHE A 136 3.89 27.68 -0.32
C PHE A 136 4.80 28.57 0.53
N ASP A 137 4.66 28.53 1.85
CA ASP A 137 5.49 29.30 2.78
C ASP A 137 6.90 28.69 3.02
N GLY A 138 7.19 27.55 2.37
CA GLY A 138 8.45 26.81 2.50
C GLY A 138 8.45 25.77 3.63
N THR A 139 7.38 25.69 4.43
CA THR A 139 7.24 24.67 5.48
C THR A 139 7.11 23.28 4.88
N GLU A 140 7.67 22.29 5.55
CA GLU A 140 7.51 20.87 5.20
C GLU A 140 6.45 20.22 6.09
N VAL A 141 5.48 19.54 5.47
CA VAL A 141 4.46 18.76 6.16
C VAL A 141 4.65 17.28 5.82
N GLN A 142 4.50 16.42 6.82
CA GLN A 142 4.49 14.97 6.60
C GLN A 142 3.14 14.56 6.02
N SER A 143 3.16 13.76 4.96
CA SER A 143 1.98 13.19 4.33
C SER A 143 2.21 11.72 4.03
N SER A 144 1.18 10.92 4.25
CA SER A 144 1.19 9.48 3.97
C SER A 144 0.33 9.18 2.74
N LEU A 145 0.24 7.90 2.36
CA LEU A 145 -0.63 7.43 1.29
C LEU A 145 -2.07 7.94 1.47
N LEU A 146 -2.63 7.71 2.66
CA LEU A 146 -3.90 8.26 3.11
C LEU A 146 -3.64 9.05 4.40
N THR A 147 -3.84 10.36 4.39
CA THR A 147 -3.65 11.19 5.60
C THR A 147 -4.98 11.33 6.34
N LYS A 148 -5.02 10.97 7.63
CA LYS A 148 -6.24 10.93 8.47
C LYS A 148 -7.45 10.19 7.86
N PRO A 149 -7.29 9.02 7.21
CA PRO A 149 -8.40 8.18 6.81
C PRO A 149 -9.40 7.94 7.94
N ASN A 150 -10.67 8.10 7.60
CA ASN A 150 -11.76 7.79 8.50
C ASN A 150 -13.01 7.39 7.73
N MET A 151 -13.96 6.84 8.47
CA MET A 151 -15.29 6.52 8.00
C MET A 151 -16.23 7.69 8.23
N SER A 152 -16.75 8.30 7.16
CA SER A 152 -17.79 9.34 7.25
C SER A 152 -19.18 8.76 6.97
N ASP A 153 -20.11 9.05 7.89
CA ASP A 153 -21.53 8.69 7.84
C ASP A 153 -21.82 7.19 7.57
N GLY A 154 -20.85 6.32 7.82
CA GLY A 154 -20.94 4.88 7.54
C GLY A 154 -21.13 4.54 6.06
N LYS A 155 -20.78 5.44 5.14
CA LYS A 155 -20.97 5.25 3.69
C LYS A 155 -19.75 5.58 2.84
N ASN A 156 -18.77 6.29 3.39
CA ASN A 156 -17.61 6.70 2.64
C ASN A 156 -16.34 6.55 3.46
N ILE A 157 -15.27 6.12 2.80
CA ILE A 157 -13.92 6.32 3.30
C ILE A 157 -13.51 7.73 2.88
N THR A 158 -13.04 8.52 3.83
CA THR A 158 -12.52 9.86 3.57
C THR A 158 -11.11 10.00 4.08
N PHE A 159 -10.25 10.61 3.30
CA PHE A 159 -8.85 10.86 3.64
C PHE A 159 -8.36 12.12 2.94
N TYR A 160 -7.30 12.72 3.46
CA TYR A 160 -6.59 13.78 2.79
C TYR A 160 -5.46 13.20 1.94
N SER A 161 -5.20 13.81 0.79
CA SER A 161 -4.11 13.39 -0.09
C SER A 161 -3.49 14.58 -0.81
N HIS A 162 -2.17 14.66 -0.71
CA HIS A 162 -1.37 15.56 -1.54
C HIS A 162 -1.25 15.03 -2.98
N PRO A 163 -1.01 15.89 -3.98
CA PRO A 163 -0.90 15.45 -5.38
C PRO A 163 0.04 14.27 -5.61
N ILE A 164 1.25 14.32 -5.03
CA ILE A 164 2.24 13.25 -5.15
C ILE A 164 1.77 11.93 -4.52
N GLN A 165 0.99 11.99 -3.43
CA GLN A 165 0.44 10.82 -2.77
C GLN A 165 -0.71 10.22 -3.59
N PHE A 166 -1.56 11.07 -4.17
CA PHE A 166 -2.63 10.62 -5.04
C PHE A 166 -2.10 9.99 -6.33
N GLU A 167 -1.05 10.55 -6.92
CA GLU A 167 -0.34 9.95 -8.07
C GLU A 167 0.25 8.58 -7.72
N PHE A 168 0.86 8.46 -6.54
CA PHE A 168 1.33 7.18 -6.07
C PHE A 168 0.18 6.18 -5.89
N LEU A 169 -0.92 6.58 -5.26
CA LEU A 169 -2.13 5.76 -5.07
C LEU A 169 -2.70 5.26 -6.41
N THR A 170 -2.87 6.14 -7.41
CA THR A 170 -3.38 5.73 -8.72
C THR A 170 -2.39 4.85 -9.48
N SER A 171 -1.08 5.02 -9.27
CA SER A 171 -0.07 4.12 -9.84
C SER A 171 -0.23 2.67 -9.35
N LEU A 172 -0.76 2.47 -8.14
CA LEU A 172 -1.00 1.14 -7.57
C LEU A 172 -2.07 0.36 -8.34
N VAL A 173 -3.03 1.04 -8.98
CA VAL A 173 -4.05 0.39 -9.83
C VAL A 173 -3.39 -0.45 -10.93
N SER A 174 -2.38 0.11 -11.60
CA SER A 174 -1.63 -0.56 -12.67
C SER A 174 -0.65 -1.61 -12.12
N ARG A 175 -0.08 -1.40 -10.92
CA ARG A 175 0.81 -2.37 -10.26
C ARG A 175 0.05 -3.62 -9.81
N ARG A 176 -1.16 -3.46 -9.27
CA ARG A 176 -2.04 -4.56 -8.85
C ARG A 176 -2.30 -5.56 -9.98
N LYS A 177 -2.57 -5.08 -11.20
CA LYS A 177 -2.73 -5.93 -12.39
C LYS A 177 -1.47 -6.74 -12.72
N ARG A 178 -0.28 -6.13 -12.58
CA ARG A 178 1.00 -6.80 -12.82
C ARG A 178 1.28 -7.90 -11.80
N ILE A 179 1.02 -7.63 -10.51
CA ILE A 179 1.21 -8.61 -9.42
C ILE A 179 0.25 -9.80 -9.57
N ALA A 180 -1.01 -9.54 -9.92
CA ALA A 180 -1.99 -10.60 -10.17
C ALA A 180 -1.55 -11.53 -11.32
N ASN A 181 -0.99 -10.96 -12.40
CA ASN A 181 -0.49 -11.73 -13.54
C ASN A 181 0.79 -12.52 -13.19
N LYS A 182 1.73 -11.92 -12.46
CA LYS A 182 2.92 -12.63 -11.94
C LYS A 182 2.51 -13.83 -11.09
N THR A 183 1.60 -13.63 -10.14
CA THR A 183 1.17 -14.68 -9.20
C THR A 183 0.47 -15.85 -9.90
N LYS A 184 -0.34 -15.58 -10.94
CA LYS A 184 -0.95 -16.63 -11.76
C LYS A 184 0.11 -17.49 -12.48
N ASN A 185 1.08 -16.85 -13.12
CA ASN A 185 2.16 -17.56 -13.80
C ASN A 185 3.00 -18.43 -12.85
N TYR A 186 3.15 -18.04 -11.58
CA TYR A 186 3.87 -18.86 -10.58
C TYR A 186 3.05 -20.02 -10.03
N LEU A 187 1.73 -19.87 -9.88
CA LEU A 187 0.84 -20.97 -9.44
C LEU A 187 0.68 -22.06 -10.51
N ASP A 188 0.88 -21.71 -11.79
CA ASP A 188 0.89 -22.64 -12.93
C ASP A 188 2.25 -23.34 -13.13
N LEU A 189 3.31 -22.87 -12.44
CA LEU A 189 4.63 -23.49 -12.43
C LEU A 189 4.86 -24.42 -11.24
N ASP A 190 3.85 -24.70 -10.41
CA ASP A 190 3.95 -25.71 -9.35
C ASP A 190 4.15 -27.11 -9.98
N PRO A 191 5.35 -27.71 -9.88
CA PRO A 191 5.63 -29.02 -10.50
C PRO A 191 4.78 -30.14 -9.90
N ARG A 192 4.13 -29.90 -8.75
CA ARG A 192 3.25 -30.87 -8.07
C ARG A 192 1.85 -30.93 -8.67
N LYS A 193 1.45 -29.95 -9.49
CA LYS A 193 0.15 -29.95 -10.18
C LYS A 193 0.19 -30.57 -11.57
N ASN A 194 1.37 -30.71 -12.18
CA ASN A 194 1.53 -31.31 -13.51
C ASN A 194 1.79 -32.84 -13.50
N ASN A 195 1.62 -33.49 -12.34
CA ASN A 195 1.71 -34.95 -12.18
C ASN A 195 0.38 -35.55 -11.68
N ARG A 196 -0.71 -35.31 -12.42
CA ARG A 196 -1.95 -36.09 -12.32
C ARG A 196 -2.48 -36.43 -13.70
#